data_AF-A0A363SJH1-F1
#
_entry.id   AF-A0A363SJH1-F1
#
_cell.length_a   1.000
_cell.length_b   1.000
_cell.length_c   1.000
_cell.angle_alpha   90.00
_cell.angle_beta   90.00
_cell.angle_gamma   90.00
#
_symmetry.space_group_name_H-M   'P 1'
#
loop_
_entity.id
_entity.type
_entity.pdbx_description
1 polymer ?
#
loop_
_entity_poly.entity_id
_entity_poly.type
_entity_poly.pdbx_seq_one_letter_code
_entity_poly.pdbx_strand_id
1 'polypeptide(L)'
;MILPWIAHKAGISEARAEELWREALCHATDSTGWVGTSEYWEAAEARLHKLIEREKRTHCLPTPEISPWVRLQSRMAHLPLLLAERWSLAWVRLLSAKA
;
A
#
# COMPACT_ATOMS: atom_id res chain seq x y z
N MET A 1 -26.09 5.40 6.00
CA MET A 1 -25.11 5.33 4.89
C MET A 1 -24.04 4.32 5.27
N ILE A 2 -23.95 3.20 4.54
CA ILE A 2 -23.02 2.08 4.86
C ILE A 2 -21.64 2.27 4.16
N LEU A 3 -21.57 3.19 3.20
CA LEU A 3 -20.38 3.50 2.39
C LEU A 3 -19.13 3.91 3.19
N PRO A 4 -19.20 4.80 4.21
CA PRO A 4 -18.01 5.15 4.98
C PRO A 4 -17.43 3.95 5.73
N TRP A 5 -18.29 3.05 6.21
CA TRP A 5 -17.88 1.81 6.86
C TRP A 5 -17.23 0.83 5.88
N ILE A 6 -17.77 0.70 4.67
CA ILE A 6 -17.16 -0.12 3.60
C ILE A 6 -15.80 0.46 3.19
N ALA A 7 -15.69 1.78 3.08
CA ALA A 7 -14.43 2.47 2.77
C ALA A 7 -13.37 2.17 3.84
N HIS A 8 -13.74 2.34 5.11
CA HIS A 8 -12.85 2.06 6.24
C HIS A 8 -12.43 0.58 6.29
N LYS A 9 -13.36 -0.35 6.07
CA LYS A 9 -13.09 -1.79 6.04
C LYS A 9 -12.21 -2.21 4.86
N ALA A 10 -12.33 -1.53 3.72
CA ALA A 10 -11.54 -1.82 2.52
C ALA A 10 -10.19 -1.09 2.48
N GLY A 11 -9.95 -0.11 3.37
CA GLY A 11 -8.73 0.69 3.38
C GLY A 11 -8.63 1.67 2.21
N ILE A 12 -9.77 2.06 1.63
CA ILE A 12 -9.86 3.00 0.50
C ILE A 12 -10.39 4.36 0.98
N SER A 13 -10.08 5.44 0.27
CA SER A 13 -10.64 6.75 0.57
C SER A 13 -12.15 6.77 0.35
N GLU A 14 -12.88 7.58 1.13
CA GLU A 14 -14.33 7.70 1.02
C GLU A 14 -14.77 8.14 -0.40
N ALA A 15 -14.05 9.11 -0.99
CA ALA A 15 -14.29 9.56 -2.35
C ALA A 15 -14.17 8.42 -3.38
N ARG A 16 -13.20 7.51 -3.19
CA ARG A 16 -13.02 6.36 -4.08
C ARG A 16 -14.12 5.32 -3.88
N ALA A 17 -14.54 5.09 -2.64
CA ALA A 17 -15.66 4.20 -2.36
C ALA A 17 -16.98 4.68 -2.99
N GLU A 18 -17.23 6.00 -3.01
CA GLU A 18 -18.39 6.57 -3.71
C GLU A 18 -18.32 6.37 -5.22
N GLU A 19 -17.15 6.53 -5.82
CA GLU A 19 -16.97 6.33 -7.25
C GLU A 19 -17.20 4.88 -7.66
N LEU A 20 -16.63 3.92 -6.92
CA LEU A 20 -16.86 2.49 -7.13
C LEU A 20 -18.33 2.11 -6.94
N TRP A 21 -19.02 2.77 -6.00
CA TRP A 21 -20.44 2.56 -5.79
C TRP A 21 -21.28 3.05 -6.97
N ARG A 22 -20.97 4.23 -7.53
CA ARG A 22 -21.64 4.71 -8.75
C ARG A 22 -21.42 3.77 -9.92
N GLU A 23 -20.21 3.24 -10.11
CA GLU A 23 -19.93 2.25 -11.15
C GLU A 23 -20.75 0.96 -10.94
N ALA A 24 -20.84 0.48 -9.70
CA ALA A 24 -21.63 -0.69 -9.36
C ALA A 24 -23.13 -0.51 -9.65
N LEU A 25 -23.68 0.68 -9.37
CA LEU A 25 -25.08 1.01 -9.67
C LEU A 25 -25.34 1.11 -11.19
N CYS A 26 -24.42 1.70 -11.97
CA CYS A 26 -24.54 1.71 -13.43
C CYS A 26 -24.56 0.28 -13.99
N HIS A 27 -23.64 -0.57 -13.53
CA HIS A 27 -23.60 -1.97 -13.96
C HIS A 27 -24.86 -2.75 -13.56
N ALA A 28 -25.40 -2.50 -12.36
CA ALA A 28 -26.64 -3.12 -11.93
C ALA A 28 -27.82 -2.67 -12.80
N THR A 29 -27.88 -1.38 -13.13
CA THR A 29 -28.91 -0.80 -14.01
C THR A 29 -28.85 -1.41 -15.41
N ASP A 30 -27.66 -1.57 -15.98
CA ASP A 30 -27.47 -2.22 -17.28
C ASP A 30 -27.89 -3.70 -17.25
N SER A 31 -27.67 -4.38 -16.12
CA SER A 31 -27.95 -5.82 -15.99
C SER A 31 -29.42 -6.15 -15.74
N THR A 32 -30.15 -5.35 -14.95
CA THR A 32 -31.54 -5.66 -14.56
C THR A 32 -32.56 -4.74 -15.20
N GLY A 33 -32.15 -3.61 -15.79
CA GLY A 33 -33.02 -2.65 -16.49
C GLY A 33 -33.99 -1.85 -15.59
N TRP A 34 -34.23 -2.28 -14.35
CA TRP A 34 -35.12 -1.62 -13.40
C TRP A 34 -34.50 -1.51 -12.00
N VAL A 35 -34.59 -0.31 -11.43
CA VAL A 35 -34.11 0.00 -10.07
C VAL A 35 -35.19 -0.38 -9.07
N GLY A 36 -34.89 -1.30 -8.14
CA GLY A 36 -35.77 -1.61 -7.01
C GLY A 36 -36.18 -3.07 -6.85
N THR A 37 -35.79 -3.96 -7.77
CA THR A 37 -35.88 -5.41 -7.54
C THR A 37 -34.75 -5.88 -6.62
N SER A 38 -34.97 -6.99 -5.89
CA SER A 38 -33.91 -7.60 -5.06
C SER A 38 -32.66 -7.92 -5.89
N GLU A 39 -32.89 -8.40 -7.12
CA GLU A 39 -31.84 -8.74 -8.08
C GLU A 39 -30.95 -7.54 -8.44
N TYR A 40 -31.50 -6.33 -8.51
CA TYR A 40 -30.73 -5.11 -8.75
C TYR A 40 -29.73 -4.84 -7.63
N TRP A 41 -30.18 -4.96 -6.38
CA TRP A 41 -29.33 -4.72 -5.21
C TRP A 41 -28.27 -5.80 -5.06
N GLU A 42 -28.61 -7.07 -5.30
CA GLU A 42 -27.64 -8.16 -5.33
C GLU A 42 -26.58 -7.96 -6.42
N ALA A 43 -26.98 -7.55 -7.62
CA ALA A 43 -26.05 -7.26 -8.71
C ALA A 43 -25.11 -6.09 -8.37
N ALA A 44 -25.62 -5.02 -7.75
CA ALA A 44 -24.83 -3.88 -7.32
C ALA A 44 -23.82 -4.28 -6.23
N GLU A 45 -24.24 -5.03 -5.21
CA GLU A 45 -23.36 -5.51 -4.13
C GLU A 45 -22.27 -6.46 -4.65
N ALA A 46 -22.64 -7.41 -5.50
CA ALA A 46 -21.70 -8.34 -6.11
C ALA A 46 -20.64 -7.60 -6.95
N ARG A 47 -21.07 -6.59 -7.71
CA ARG A 47 -20.17 -5.76 -8.51
C ARG A 47 -19.24 -4.92 -7.63
N LEU A 48 -19.77 -4.31 -6.56
CA LEU A 48 -18.98 -3.53 -5.61
C LEU A 48 -17.87 -4.38 -4.97
N HIS A 49 -18.20 -5.59 -4.47
CA HIS A 49 -17.20 -6.48 -3.90
C HIS A 49 -16.10 -6.86 -4.90
N LYS A 50 -16.47 -7.13 -6.16
CA LYS A 50 -15.51 -7.44 -7.23
C LYS A 50 -14.59 -6.26 -7.52
N LEU A 51 -15.12 -5.03 -7.51
CA LEU A 51 -14.33 -3.81 -7.70
C LEU A 51 -13.38 -3.57 -6.53
N ILE A 52 -13.84 -3.73 -5.30
CA ILE A 52 -12.98 -3.59 -4.10
C ILE A 52 -11.85 -4.62 -4.11
N GLU A 53 -12.12 -5.88 -4.46
CA GLU A 53 -11.07 -6.90 -4.55
C GLU A 53 -10.06 -6.61 -5.67
N ARG A 54 -10.51 -6.05 -6.79
CA ARG A 54 -9.60 -5.58 -7.85
C ARG A 54 -8.76 -4.39 -7.39
N GLU A 55 -9.38 -3.43 -6.71
CA GLU A 55 -8.71 -2.25 -6.16
C GLU A 55 -7.65 -2.66 -5.13
N LYS A 56 -7.99 -3.57 -4.22
CA LYS A 56 -7.05 -4.16 -3.27
C LYS A 56 -5.89 -4.84 -3.98
N ARG A 57 -6.14 -5.69 -4.98
CA ARG A 57 -5.06 -6.33 -5.75
C ARG A 57 -4.17 -5.33 -6.48
N THR A 58 -4.75 -4.21 -6.93
CA THR A 58 -4.02 -3.15 -7.66
C THR A 58 -3.23 -2.25 -6.70
N HIS A 59 -3.76 -1.91 -5.53
CA HIS A 59 -3.03 -1.24 -4.44
C HIS A 59 -2.01 -2.14 -3.76
N CYS A 60 -2.23 -3.46 -3.82
CA CYS A 60 -1.24 -4.48 -3.51
C CYS A 60 -0.27 -4.74 -4.69
N LEU A 61 -0.19 -3.84 -5.69
CA LEU A 61 1.04 -3.73 -6.48
C LEU A 61 2.20 -3.72 -5.48
N PRO A 62 3.20 -4.59 -5.71
CA PRO A 62 4.12 -5.02 -4.67
C PRO A 62 4.71 -3.75 -4.06
N THR A 63 4.62 -3.65 -2.73
CA THR A 63 5.54 -2.83 -1.94
C THR A 63 6.86 -2.90 -2.68
N PRO A 64 7.45 -1.80 -3.18
CA PRO A 64 8.62 -1.90 -4.03
C PRO A 64 9.57 -2.81 -3.28
N GLU A 65 9.77 -4.02 -3.79
CA GLU A 65 10.67 -4.97 -3.16
C GLU A 65 12.01 -4.32 -3.42
N ILE A 66 12.40 -3.44 -2.50
CA ILE A 66 13.70 -2.82 -2.50
C ILE A 66 14.59 -4.04 -2.42
N SER A 67 15.15 -4.42 -3.58
CA SER A 67 15.80 -5.70 -3.74
C SER A 67 16.76 -5.86 -2.57
N PRO A 68 16.89 -7.05 -1.97
CA PRO A 68 17.87 -7.29 -0.91
C PRO A 68 19.25 -6.72 -1.29
N TRP A 69 19.56 -6.70 -2.60
CA TRP A 69 20.69 -6.00 -3.18
C TRP A 69 20.70 -4.50 -2.99
N VAL A 70 19.63 -3.77 -3.30
CA VAL A 70 19.55 -2.31 -3.10
C VAL A 70 19.69 -1.96 -1.61
N ARG A 71 19.06 -2.75 -0.71
CA ARG A 71 19.25 -2.59 0.74
C ARG A 71 20.71 -2.86 1.16
N LEU A 72 21.36 -3.87 0.57
CA LEU A 72 22.77 -4.18 0.83
C LEU A 72 23.70 -3.09 0.29
N GLN A 73 23.44 -2.55 -0.90
CA GLN A 73 24.20 -1.45 -1.50
C GLN A 73 24.15 -0.21 -0.62
N SER A 74 22.97 0.19 -0.12
CA SER A 74 22.86 1.30 0.83
C SER A 74 23.66 1.04 2.11
N ARG A 75 23.60 -0.17 2.67
CA ARG A 75 24.37 -0.51 3.88
C ARG A 75 25.87 -0.47 3.65
N MET A 76 26.35 -0.94 2.49
CA MET A 76 27.78 -0.87 2.14
C MET A 76 28.27 0.56 1.92
N ALA A 77 27.44 1.44 1.37
CA ALA A 77 27.80 2.85 1.17
C ALA A 77 28.09 3.60 2.49
N HIS A 78 27.52 3.15 3.61
CA HIS A 78 27.74 3.75 4.92
C HIS A 78 28.88 3.10 5.74
N LEU A 79 29.38 1.93 5.35
CA LEU A 79 30.50 1.26 6.03
C LEU A 79 31.82 2.04 6.06
N PRO A 80 32.28 2.73 5.00
CA PRO A 80 33.58 3.40 5.02
C PRO A 80 33.63 4.55 6.03
N LEU A 81 32.51 5.25 6.25
CA LEU A 81 32.42 6.35 7.21
C LEU A 81 32.59 5.85 8.66
N LEU A 82 31.93 4.73 9.01
CA LEU A 82 32.03 4.11 10.32
C LEU A 82 33.42 3.51 10.59
N LEU A 83 34.09 3.01 9.56
CA LEU A 83 35.45 2.49 9.68
C LEU A 83 36.45 3.63 9.91
N ALA A 84 36.29 4.77 9.24
CA ALA A 84 37.12 5.95 9.42
C ALA A 84 37.03 6.50 10.86
N GLU A 85 35.82 6.54 11.44
CA GLU A 85 35.60 6.97 12.83
C GLU A 85 36.21 5.99 13.84
N ARG A 86 36.07 4.67 13.64
CA ARG A 86 36.72 3.68 14.52
C ARG A 86 38.24 3.71 14.40
N TRP A 87 38.76 3.95 13.21
CA TRP A 87 40.20 4.03 12.97
C TRP A 87 40.80 5.27 13.64
N SER A 88 40.18 6.43 13.50
CA SER A 88 40.69 7.66 14.14
C SER A 88 40.75 7.53 15.67
N LEU A 89 39.74 6.93 16.30
CA LEU A 89 39.73 6.68 17.74
C LEU A 89 40.78 5.65 18.18
N ALA A 90 41.01 4.60 17.38
CA ALA A 90 42.05 3.61 17.67
C ALA A 90 43.45 4.22 17.60
N TRP A 91 43.70 5.10 16.62
CA TRP A 91 44.96 5.83 16.49
C TRP A 91 45.22 6.78 17.65
N VAL A 92 44.21 7.54 18.09
CA VAL A 92 44.33 8.42 19.25
C VAL A 92 44.65 7.63 20.52
N ARG A 93 44.01 6.47 20.72
CA ARG A 93 44.29 5.58 21.86
C ARG A 93 45.71 5.02 21.82
N LEU A 94 46.21 4.65 20.66
CA LEU A 94 47.58 4.16 20.47
C LEU A 94 48.63 5.24 20.78
N LEU A 95 48.38 6.47 20.35
CA LEU A 95 49.25 7.61 20.65
C LEU A 95 49.22 7.94 22.15
N SER A 96 48.04 7.90 22.77
CA SER A 96 47.88 8.18 24.20
C SER A 96 48.45 7.08 25.12
N ALA A 97 48.62 5.84 24.62
CA ALA A 97 49.24 4.74 25.36
C ALA A 97 50.77 4.72 25.28
N LYS A 98 51.36 5.54 24.41
CA LYS A 98 52.82 5.63 24.21
C LYS A 98 53.45 6.86 24.88
N ALA A 99 52.64 7.81 25.36
CA ALA A 99 53.02 8.94 26.21
C ALA A 99 52.96 8.55 27.70
#